data_AF-A0A6J5JYV3-F1
#
_entry.id   AF-A0A6J5JYV3-F1
#
_cell.length_a   1.000
_cell.length_b   1.000
_cell.length_c   1.000
_cell.angle_alpha   90.00
_cell.angle_beta   90.00
_cell.angle_gamma   90.00
#
_symmetry.space_group_name_H-M   'P 1'
#
loop_
_entity.id
_entity.type
_entity.pdbx_description
1 polymer ?
#
loop_
_entity_poly.entity_id
_entity_poly.type
_entity_poly.pdbx_seq_one_letter_code
_entity_poly.pdbx_strand_id
1 'polypeptide(L)'
;MLTDRIIGRVGADILAKRISNPDEPGDSAALFRLDKLSAGQIAAVARAILATPDLLSRVELMIPEALVEGQGLPAEILISHNAGYVRNNALSSKAAILTANGNEHNLADTLGHVMAIGAKEMRADPEPWVEAALYAGGLSPVPDDRAVFHAALGGLLSSSELSLVQLGEFCSEIVEAISTGGLPIRDAVGFALPRAGLPRDSSFFSNTRTFAATRKPWQKAFVKLFSQRAPLLKKLRQNGQLLDPEELAERIEANASDIAEGARQALEVFAAAPAGDQEAAVALAQFEWESDGVYLAFDKPKEKQLGLADSTIRFFDHECDQENTLDAEGRALLDDLKSRERRSDFNEEDEEFFVKHRRLLEQDAKLCARWEKALYGKPIECSDFFDGFARVVNSLHAGLRDPEGERILRFTVTKGRKEWRERFNYDAGSYFSAMYRGLKELMGSKADWKVERLGNANLPDPLFDYEAFFAKEKELRNDKKNKIRPNASLSRGALQIKAMSHRQLKVGTAGAA
;
A
#
# COMPACT_ATOMS: atom_id res chain seq x y z
N MET A 1 -15.43 -6.80 -31.90
CA MET A 1 -15.56 -7.45 -30.57
C MET A 1 -16.03 -6.41 -29.55
N LEU A 2 -16.38 -6.78 -28.30
CA LEU A 2 -16.83 -5.82 -27.27
C LEU A 2 -15.75 -4.75 -27.00
N THR A 3 -14.48 -5.16 -26.93
CA THR A 3 -13.30 -4.29 -26.88
C THR A 3 -13.32 -3.18 -27.92
N ASP A 4 -13.51 -3.50 -29.21
CA ASP A 4 -13.53 -2.48 -30.28
C ASP A 4 -14.67 -1.49 -30.09
N ARG A 5 -15.85 -1.96 -29.66
CA ARG A 5 -17.00 -1.08 -29.39
C ARG A 5 -16.69 -0.10 -28.26
N ILE A 6 -15.99 -0.56 -27.22
CA ILE A 6 -15.55 0.29 -26.11
C ILE A 6 -14.55 1.34 -26.62
N ILE A 7 -13.48 0.92 -27.31
CA ILE A 7 -12.45 1.82 -27.85
C ILE A 7 -13.06 2.87 -28.78
N GLY A 8 -13.92 2.42 -29.70
CA GLY A 8 -14.58 3.30 -30.66
C GLY A 8 -15.42 4.38 -29.97
N ARG A 9 -16.17 3.99 -28.93
CA ARG A 9 -16.98 4.91 -28.12
C ARG A 9 -16.15 5.90 -27.33
N VAL A 10 -15.02 5.48 -26.77
CA VAL A 10 -14.08 6.38 -26.09
C VAL A 10 -13.61 7.48 -27.05
N GLY A 11 -13.19 7.09 -28.27
CA GLY A 11 -12.73 8.07 -29.27
C GLY A 11 -13.85 9.02 -29.71
N ALA A 12 -15.06 8.50 -29.92
CA ALA A 12 -16.23 9.30 -30.28
C ALA A 12 -16.67 10.27 -29.15
N ASP A 13 -16.63 9.84 -27.90
CA ASP A 13 -16.97 10.67 -26.73
C ASP A 13 -15.96 11.81 -26.54
N ILE A 14 -14.66 11.52 -26.65
CA ILE A 14 -13.60 12.54 -26.59
C ILE A 14 -13.80 13.57 -27.70
N LEU A 15 -14.08 13.12 -28.92
CA LEU A 15 -14.37 14.01 -30.05
C LEU A 15 -15.60 14.87 -29.75
N ALA A 16 -16.71 14.28 -29.32
CA ALA A 16 -17.95 14.99 -29.01
C ALA A 16 -17.75 16.07 -27.94
N LYS A 17 -17.01 15.75 -26.86
CA LYS A 17 -16.67 16.69 -25.79
C LYS A 17 -15.87 17.88 -26.30
N ARG A 18 -14.86 17.64 -27.16
CA ARG A 18 -14.01 18.70 -27.72
C ARG A 18 -14.74 19.60 -28.71
N ILE A 19 -15.68 19.05 -29.51
CA ILE A 19 -16.49 19.88 -30.42
C ILE A 19 -17.48 20.75 -29.62
N SER A 20 -17.98 20.25 -28.47
CA SER A 20 -18.91 21.01 -27.63
C SER A 20 -18.22 22.08 -26.77
N ASN A 21 -16.94 21.91 -26.44
CA ASN A 21 -16.11 22.88 -25.72
C ASN A 21 -14.88 23.26 -26.57
N PRO A 22 -15.03 24.08 -27.62
CA PRO A 22 -13.91 24.49 -28.43
C PRO A 22 -12.93 25.35 -27.60
N ASP A 23 -11.65 24.99 -27.60
CA ASP A 23 -10.59 25.75 -26.91
C ASP A 23 -10.39 27.15 -27.52
N GLU A 24 -10.71 27.32 -28.82
CA GLU A 24 -10.70 28.61 -29.51
C GLU A 24 -11.96 28.75 -30.40
N PRO A 25 -12.72 29.85 -30.29
CA PRO A 25 -13.80 30.14 -31.22
C PRO A 25 -13.19 30.60 -32.56
N GLY A 26 -13.21 29.72 -33.56
CA GLY A 26 -12.84 30.04 -34.93
C GLY A 26 -14.06 29.99 -35.88
N ASP A 27 -14.05 30.80 -36.93
CA ASP A 27 -15.06 30.80 -38.00
C ASP A 27 -14.97 29.56 -38.93
N SER A 28 -13.99 28.67 -38.71
CA SER A 28 -13.72 27.49 -39.56
C SER A 28 -13.92 26.18 -38.81
N ALA A 29 -14.26 25.11 -39.54
CA ALA A 29 -14.46 23.78 -38.98
C ALA A 29 -13.21 23.29 -38.22
N ALA A 30 -13.39 22.83 -36.98
CA ALA A 30 -12.30 22.33 -36.16
C ALA A 30 -11.73 21.03 -36.76
N LEU A 31 -10.40 20.91 -36.84
CA LEU A 31 -9.74 19.75 -37.43
C LEU A 31 -9.15 18.82 -36.36
N PHE A 32 -9.59 17.57 -36.38
CA PHE A 32 -9.13 16.50 -35.49
C PHE A 32 -8.45 15.40 -36.28
N ARG A 33 -7.48 14.73 -35.64
CA ARG A 33 -6.83 13.54 -36.21
C ARG A 33 -6.84 12.38 -35.22
N LEU A 34 -7.15 11.19 -35.72
CA LEU A 34 -6.83 9.93 -35.03
C LEU A 34 -5.34 9.66 -35.22
N ASP A 35 -4.56 9.85 -34.15
CA ASP A 35 -3.10 9.86 -34.22
C ASP A 35 -2.51 8.49 -33.89
N LYS A 36 -1.84 7.89 -34.88
CA LYS A 36 -1.06 6.65 -34.73
C LYS A 36 -1.86 5.47 -34.14
N LEU A 37 -3.16 5.43 -34.45
CA LEU A 37 -4.01 4.30 -34.11
C LEU A 37 -3.90 3.21 -35.17
N SER A 38 -4.12 1.96 -34.78
CA SER A 38 -4.19 0.83 -35.72
C SER A 38 -5.45 0.92 -36.59
N ALA A 39 -5.46 0.24 -37.74
CA ALA A 39 -6.60 0.19 -38.66
C ALA A 39 -7.92 -0.17 -37.97
N GLY A 40 -7.89 -1.19 -37.10
CA GLY A 40 -9.06 -1.63 -36.35
C GLY A 40 -9.56 -0.57 -35.36
N GLN A 41 -8.67 0.16 -34.70
CA GLN A 41 -9.03 1.24 -33.77
C GLN A 41 -9.60 2.45 -34.50
N ILE A 42 -9.03 2.83 -35.65
CA ILE A 42 -9.56 3.90 -36.51
C ILE A 42 -10.98 3.53 -36.95
N ALA A 43 -11.16 2.31 -37.46
CA ALA A 43 -12.46 1.83 -37.91
C ALA A 43 -13.47 1.76 -36.76
N ALA A 44 -13.06 1.35 -35.56
CA ALA A 44 -13.92 1.33 -34.38
C ALA A 44 -14.46 2.72 -34.03
N VAL A 45 -13.59 3.75 -34.04
CA VAL A 45 -14.01 5.14 -33.77
C VAL A 45 -14.94 5.64 -34.87
N ALA A 46 -14.61 5.42 -36.14
CA ALA A 46 -15.46 5.81 -37.26
C ALA A 46 -16.85 5.17 -37.19
N ARG A 47 -16.95 3.87 -36.87
CA ARG A 47 -18.24 3.19 -36.67
C ARG A 47 -19.02 3.76 -35.49
N ALA A 48 -18.35 4.09 -34.38
CA ALA A 48 -19.02 4.67 -33.22
C ALA A 48 -19.62 6.06 -33.53
N ILE A 49 -18.92 6.87 -34.33
CA ILE A 49 -19.44 8.15 -34.82
C ILE A 49 -20.63 7.94 -35.76
N LEU A 50 -20.50 7.03 -36.74
CA LEU A 50 -21.59 6.70 -37.67
C LEU A 50 -22.85 6.21 -36.94
N ALA A 51 -22.68 5.47 -35.84
CA ALA A 51 -23.78 4.99 -35.01
C ALA A 51 -24.38 6.06 -34.07
N THR A 52 -23.84 7.29 -34.09
CA THR A 52 -24.27 8.39 -33.21
C THR A 52 -24.75 9.58 -34.07
N PRO A 53 -26.04 9.64 -34.44
CA PRO A 53 -26.56 10.63 -35.40
C PRO A 53 -26.26 12.10 -35.03
N ASP A 54 -26.36 12.44 -33.74
CA ASP A 54 -26.07 13.79 -33.24
C ASP A 54 -24.61 14.18 -33.46
N LEU A 55 -23.67 13.23 -33.31
CA LEU A 55 -22.25 13.48 -33.56
C LEU A 55 -21.95 13.49 -35.06
N LEU A 56 -22.54 12.56 -35.82
CA LEU A 56 -22.36 12.47 -37.26
C LEU A 56 -22.84 13.74 -38.00
N SER A 57 -23.92 14.36 -37.52
CA SER A 57 -24.41 15.63 -38.09
C SER A 57 -23.43 16.80 -37.89
N ARG A 58 -22.54 16.71 -36.90
CA ARG A 58 -21.56 17.75 -36.54
C ARG A 58 -20.15 17.51 -37.09
N VAL A 59 -19.87 16.30 -37.57
CA VAL A 59 -18.52 15.88 -38.00
C VAL A 59 -18.52 15.40 -39.44
N GLU A 60 -17.57 15.90 -40.22
CA GLU A 60 -17.22 15.36 -41.53
C GLU A 60 -16.07 14.34 -41.38
N LEU A 61 -16.26 13.11 -41.85
CA LEU A 61 -15.25 12.06 -41.76
C LEU A 61 -14.48 11.99 -43.07
N MET A 62 -13.16 12.17 -43.00
CA MET A 62 -12.25 12.08 -44.15
C MET A 62 -11.07 11.17 -43.80
N ILE A 63 -11.35 9.87 -43.70
CA ILE A 63 -10.40 8.86 -43.26
C ILE A 63 -9.58 8.34 -44.45
N PRO A 64 -8.24 8.42 -44.43
CA PRO A 64 -7.43 7.89 -45.53
C PRO A 64 -7.67 6.39 -45.75
N GLU A 65 -8.09 6.02 -46.96
CA GLU A 65 -8.45 4.64 -47.32
C GLU A 65 -7.30 3.65 -47.04
N ALA A 66 -6.06 4.07 -47.34
CA ALA A 66 -4.84 3.28 -47.12
C ALA A 66 -4.59 2.87 -45.65
N LEU A 67 -5.21 3.56 -44.67
CA LEU A 67 -5.05 3.23 -43.24
C LEU A 67 -6.09 2.23 -42.73
N VAL A 68 -7.14 1.96 -43.48
CA VAL A 68 -8.32 1.19 -43.04
C VAL A 68 -8.75 0.14 -44.08
N GLU A 69 -7.85 -0.25 -44.97
CA GLU A 69 -8.10 -1.29 -45.96
C GLU A 69 -8.59 -2.58 -45.27
N GLY A 70 -9.60 -3.21 -45.86
CA GLY A 70 -10.22 -4.42 -45.32
C GLY A 70 -11.08 -4.22 -44.07
N GLN A 71 -11.23 -2.98 -43.56
CA GLN A 71 -12.10 -2.72 -42.39
C GLN A 71 -13.58 -2.56 -42.75
N GLY A 72 -13.96 -2.50 -44.04
CA GLY A 72 -15.39 -2.41 -44.42
C GLY A 72 -16.08 -1.16 -43.87
N LEU A 73 -15.43 0.00 -44.01
CA LEU A 73 -16.02 1.31 -43.76
C LEU A 73 -16.74 1.82 -45.03
N PRO A 74 -17.83 2.61 -44.90
CA PRO A 74 -18.52 3.18 -46.06
C PRO A 74 -17.61 4.09 -46.89
N ALA A 75 -17.73 4.05 -48.22
CA ALA A 75 -16.91 4.88 -49.11
C ALA A 75 -17.12 6.39 -48.88
N GLU A 76 -18.30 6.80 -48.38
CA GLU A 76 -18.62 8.21 -48.13
C GLU A 76 -17.74 8.88 -47.06
N ILE A 77 -17.11 8.09 -46.18
CA ILE A 77 -16.27 8.61 -45.09
C ILE A 77 -14.77 8.47 -45.38
N LEU A 78 -14.42 7.95 -46.57
CA LEU A 78 -13.06 7.66 -46.97
C LEU A 78 -12.53 8.72 -47.93
N ILE A 79 -11.22 8.90 -47.93
CA ILE A 79 -10.51 9.77 -48.87
C ILE A 79 -9.27 9.05 -49.40
N SER A 80 -8.95 9.25 -50.68
CA SER A 80 -7.76 8.68 -51.34
C SER A 80 -6.45 9.39 -50.98
N HIS A 81 -6.53 10.49 -50.23
CA HIS A 81 -5.39 11.32 -49.82
C HIS A 81 -5.09 11.16 -48.32
N ASN A 82 -3.93 11.67 -47.87
CA ASN A 82 -3.51 11.59 -46.47
C ASN A 82 -4.05 12.75 -45.62
N ALA A 83 -3.83 12.67 -44.30
CA ALA A 83 -4.23 13.72 -43.36
C ALA A 83 -3.61 15.10 -43.67
N GLY A 84 -2.41 15.15 -44.25
CA GLY A 84 -1.78 16.41 -44.67
C GLY A 84 -2.56 17.10 -45.79
N TYR A 85 -3.09 16.33 -46.74
CA TYR A 85 -3.99 16.86 -47.76
C TYR A 85 -5.28 17.41 -47.13
N VAL A 86 -5.89 16.66 -46.22
CA VAL A 86 -7.12 17.09 -45.52
C VAL A 86 -6.88 18.42 -44.79
N ARG A 87 -5.77 18.55 -44.05
CA ARG A 87 -5.43 19.82 -43.37
C ARG A 87 -5.40 21.02 -44.31
N ASN A 88 -4.84 20.85 -45.51
CA ASN A 88 -4.55 21.97 -46.39
C ASN A 88 -5.71 22.30 -47.35
N ASN A 89 -6.63 21.37 -47.58
CA ASN A 89 -7.61 21.48 -48.68
C ASN A 89 -9.06 21.23 -48.25
N ALA A 90 -9.31 20.60 -47.09
CA ALA A 90 -10.67 20.25 -46.71
C ALA A 90 -11.45 21.49 -46.26
N LEU A 91 -12.65 21.63 -46.84
CA LEU A 91 -13.67 22.59 -46.42
C LEU A 91 -14.91 21.79 -46.04
N SER A 92 -15.52 22.16 -44.91
CA SER A 92 -16.74 21.52 -44.44
C SER A 92 -17.69 22.58 -43.89
N SER A 93 -18.98 22.38 -44.13
CA SER A 93 -20.05 23.16 -43.49
C SER A 93 -20.43 22.64 -42.10
N LYS A 94 -19.84 21.50 -41.68
CA LYS A 94 -20.05 20.94 -40.34
C LYS A 94 -19.10 21.59 -39.33
N ALA A 95 -19.36 21.38 -38.06
CA ALA A 95 -18.58 21.97 -36.97
C ALA A 95 -17.13 21.45 -36.93
N ALA A 96 -16.89 20.22 -37.38
CA ALA A 96 -15.56 19.62 -37.34
C ALA A 96 -15.29 18.66 -38.51
N ILE A 97 -14.01 18.43 -38.78
CA ILE A 97 -13.49 17.41 -39.69
C ILE A 97 -12.64 16.44 -38.86
N LEU A 98 -12.83 15.13 -39.07
CA LEU A 98 -11.98 14.08 -38.50
C LEU A 98 -11.23 13.35 -39.61
N THR A 99 -9.91 13.31 -39.49
CA THR A 99 -9.03 12.47 -40.33
C THR A 99 -8.19 11.52 -39.48
N ALA A 100 -7.29 10.76 -40.09
CA ALA A 100 -6.40 9.84 -39.39
C ALA A 100 -5.01 9.83 -40.01
N ASN A 101 -3.99 9.56 -39.20
CA ASN A 101 -2.62 9.37 -39.68
C ASN A 101 -1.97 8.14 -39.04
N GLY A 102 -1.17 7.44 -39.84
CA GLY A 102 -0.29 6.37 -39.36
C GLY A 102 1.01 6.91 -38.77
N ASN A 103 2.07 6.10 -38.87
CA ASN A 103 3.42 6.41 -38.36
C ASN A 103 4.31 7.16 -39.36
N GLU A 104 3.72 7.86 -40.32
CA GLU A 104 4.45 8.61 -41.34
C GLU A 104 5.20 9.79 -40.70
N HIS A 105 6.54 9.74 -40.74
CA HIS A 105 7.39 10.77 -40.12
C HIS A 105 7.26 12.14 -40.82
N ASN A 106 6.92 12.12 -42.11
CA ASN A 106 6.89 13.29 -42.97
C ASN A 106 5.67 14.21 -42.71
N LEU A 107 4.70 13.74 -41.91
CA LEU A 107 3.48 14.50 -41.58
C LEU A 107 3.56 15.20 -40.22
N ALA A 108 4.64 15.03 -39.46
CA ALA A 108 4.75 15.60 -38.11
C ALA A 108 4.64 17.13 -38.12
N ASP A 109 5.43 17.80 -38.96
CA ASP A 109 5.40 19.27 -39.10
C ASP A 109 4.09 19.75 -39.74
N THR A 110 3.55 18.97 -40.68
CA THR A 110 2.29 19.27 -41.35
C THR A 110 1.07 19.00 -40.48
N LEU A 111 1.17 18.34 -39.33
CA LEU A 111 0.00 18.08 -38.49
C LEU A 111 0.19 18.56 -37.04
N GLY A 112 1.31 19.24 -36.74
CA GLY A 112 1.65 19.67 -35.37
C GLY A 112 0.58 20.54 -34.69
N HIS A 113 -0.23 21.27 -35.46
CA HIS A 113 -1.32 22.12 -34.95
C HIS A 113 -2.71 21.44 -34.99
N VAL A 114 -2.80 20.21 -35.49
CA VAL A 114 -4.07 19.47 -35.56
C VAL A 114 -4.35 18.75 -34.24
N MET A 115 -5.58 18.87 -33.73
CA MET A 115 -5.95 18.29 -32.44
C MET A 115 -5.90 16.76 -32.51
N ALA A 116 -4.94 16.16 -31.82
CA ALA A 116 -4.74 14.71 -31.80
C ALA A 116 -5.73 14.02 -30.87
N ILE A 117 -6.29 12.89 -31.32
CA ILE A 117 -6.98 11.89 -30.52
C ILE A 117 -6.20 10.59 -30.72
N GLY A 118 -5.10 10.45 -29.99
CA GLY A 118 -4.27 9.26 -29.98
C GLY A 118 -4.37 8.52 -28.66
N ALA A 119 -3.51 7.51 -28.50
CA ALA A 119 -3.51 6.68 -27.31
C ALA A 119 -3.19 7.46 -26.02
N LYS A 120 -2.49 8.59 -26.11
CA LYS A 120 -2.24 9.48 -24.97
C LYS A 120 -3.53 10.14 -24.50
N GLU A 121 -4.26 10.77 -25.43
CA GLU A 121 -5.49 11.50 -25.13
C GLU A 121 -6.59 10.55 -24.65
N MET A 122 -6.67 9.36 -25.25
CA MET A 122 -7.63 8.34 -24.82
C MET A 122 -7.36 7.80 -23.42
N ARG A 123 -6.13 7.87 -22.90
CA ARG A 123 -5.78 7.41 -21.54
C ARG A 123 -5.79 8.53 -20.49
N ALA A 124 -6.02 9.77 -20.90
CA ALA A 124 -5.92 10.91 -20.00
C ALA A 124 -7.02 10.92 -18.92
N ASP A 125 -8.19 10.37 -19.25
CA ASP A 125 -9.37 10.36 -18.39
C ASP A 125 -9.99 8.94 -18.36
N PRO A 126 -10.23 8.35 -17.17
CA PRO A 126 -10.96 7.08 -17.06
C PRO A 126 -12.46 7.19 -17.38
N GLU A 127 -13.09 8.36 -17.25
CA GLU A 127 -14.55 8.50 -17.41
C GLU A 127 -15.07 7.98 -18.77
N PRO A 128 -14.49 8.37 -19.94
CA PRO A 128 -14.95 7.86 -21.23
C PRO A 128 -14.92 6.33 -21.34
N TRP A 129 -13.96 5.67 -20.67
CA TRP A 129 -13.83 4.21 -20.69
C TRP A 129 -14.88 3.53 -19.83
N VAL A 130 -15.17 4.07 -18.65
CA VAL A 130 -16.23 3.58 -17.78
C VAL A 130 -17.57 3.65 -18.51
N GLU A 131 -17.89 4.81 -19.09
CA GLU A 131 -19.14 5.00 -19.81
C GLU A 131 -19.26 4.12 -21.04
N ALA A 132 -18.18 4.00 -21.80
CA ALA A 132 -18.14 3.14 -22.98
C ALA A 132 -18.32 1.66 -22.59
N ALA A 133 -17.67 1.20 -21.52
CA ALA A 133 -17.78 -0.17 -21.01
C ALA A 133 -19.20 -0.49 -20.54
N LEU A 134 -19.75 0.36 -19.66
CA LEU A 134 -21.10 0.19 -19.13
C LEU A 134 -22.15 0.17 -20.24
N TYR A 135 -22.08 1.13 -21.18
CA TYR A 135 -23.01 1.14 -22.30
C TYR A 135 -22.85 -0.08 -23.20
N ALA A 136 -21.62 -0.40 -23.63
CA ALA A 136 -21.39 -1.49 -24.58
C ALA A 136 -21.79 -2.85 -23.99
N GLY A 137 -21.66 -2.99 -22.66
CA GLY A 137 -22.12 -4.11 -21.86
C GLY A 137 -23.60 -4.12 -21.48
N GLY A 138 -24.34 -3.03 -21.74
CA GLY A 138 -25.74 -2.90 -21.30
C GLY A 138 -25.89 -2.87 -19.78
N LEU A 139 -24.88 -2.40 -19.04
CA LEU A 139 -24.88 -2.31 -17.58
C LEU A 139 -25.31 -0.92 -17.11
N SER A 140 -26.13 -0.89 -16.06
CA SER A 140 -26.55 0.35 -15.38
C SER A 140 -26.36 0.20 -13.86
N PRO A 141 -25.11 0.20 -13.37
CA PRO A 141 -24.82 0.09 -11.94
C PRO A 141 -25.31 1.33 -11.18
N VAL A 142 -25.43 1.19 -9.86
CA VAL A 142 -25.74 2.33 -8.97
C VAL A 142 -24.59 3.37 -9.01
N PRO A 143 -24.86 4.64 -8.70
CA PRO A 143 -23.85 5.71 -8.77
C PRO A 143 -22.57 5.40 -8.00
N ASP A 144 -22.68 4.75 -6.83
CA ASP A 144 -21.53 4.38 -6.01
C ASP A 144 -20.61 3.37 -6.71
N ASP A 145 -21.18 2.35 -7.37
CA ASP A 145 -20.41 1.34 -8.09
C ASP A 145 -19.79 1.92 -9.37
N ARG A 146 -20.48 2.84 -10.05
CA ARG A 146 -19.89 3.62 -11.15
C ARG A 146 -18.70 4.46 -10.70
N ALA A 147 -18.82 5.14 -9.56
CA ALA A 147 -17.73 5.93 -8.98
C ALA A 147 -16.55 5.05 -8.52
N VAL A 148 -16.82 3.84 -8.02
CA VAL A 148 -15.80 2.83 -7.72
C VAL A 148 -15.08 2.37 -8.98
N PHE A 149 -15.81 2.07 -10.06
CA PHE A 149 -15.21 1.68 -11.34
C PHE A 149 -14.30 2.79 -11.88
N HIS A 150 -14.77 4.04 -11.87
CA HIS A 150 -13.99 5.21 -12.24
C HIS A 150 -12.71 5.36 -11.40
N ALA A 151 -12.79 5.22 -10.08
CA ALA A 151 -11.63 5.30 -9.19
C ALA A 151 -10.62 4.17 -9.44
N ALA A 152 -11.10 2.94 -9.67
CA ALA A 152 -10.28 1.78 -9.99
C ALA A 152 -9.53 1.97 -11.30
N LEU A 153 -10.24 2.34 -12.37
CA LEU A 153 -9.65 2.55 -13.69
C LEU A 153 -8.68 3.72 -13.69
N GLY A 154 -9.02 4.82 -13.01
CA GLY A 154 -8.10 5.93 -12.79
C GLY A 154 -6.84 5.49 -12.04
N GLY A 155 -6.96 4.58 -11.06
CA GLY A 155 -5.81 3.99 -10.37
C GLY A 155 -4.93 3.17 -11.31
N LEU A 156 -5.52 2.34 -12.17
CA LEU A 156 -4.82 1.51 -13.15
C LEU A 156 -4.04 2.35 -14.18
N LEU A 157 -4.70 3.33 -14.80
CA LEU A 157 -4.09 4.25 -15.78
C LEU A 157 -2.92 5.06 -15.20
N SER A 158 -2.87 5.22 -13.88
CA SER A 158 -1.77 5.90 -13.17
C SER A 158 -0.58 5.02 -12.84
N SER A 159 -0.74 3.71 -13.01
CA SER A 159 0.18 2.70 -12.48
C SER A 159 0.89 1.93 -13.59
N SER A 160 0.33 1.92 -14.81
CA SER A 160 0.88 1.21 -15.97
C SER A 160 0.42 1.84 -17.27
N GLU A 161 1.26 1.77 -18.31
CA GLU A 161 0.95 2.20 -19.67
C GLU A 161 0.41 1.03 -20.51
N LEU A 162 -0.86 0.67 -20.28
CA LEU A 162 -1.52 -0.39 -21.06
C LEU A 162 -1.76 0.05 -22.50
N SER A 163 -1.65 -0.85 -23.48
CA SER A 163 -2.16 -0.57 -24.84
C SER A 163 -3.68 -0.30 -24.81
N LEU A 164 -4.21 0.42 -25.81
CA LEU A 164 -5.68 0.65 -25.88
C LEU A 164 -6.46 -0.66 -25.99
N VAL A 165 -5.86 -1.68 -26.62
CA VAL A 165 -6.45 -3.03 -26.71
C VAL A 165 -6.50 -3.67 -25.33
N GLN A 166 -5.40 -3.72 -24.59
CA GLN A 166 -5.39 -4.26 -23.22
C GLN A 166 -6.36 -3.53 -22.30
N LEU A 167 -6.44 -2.21 -22.41
CA LEU A 167 -7.38 -1.40 -21.62
C LEU A 167 -8.84 -1.71 -21.99
N GLY A 168 -9.13 -1.85 -23.28
CA GLY A 168 -10.45 -2.24 -23.77
C GLY A 168 -10.83 -3.67 -23.36
N GLU A 169 -9.90 -4.62 -23.43
CA GLU A 169 -10.08 -5.99 -22.97
C GLU A 169 -10.30 -6.04 -21.47
N PHE A 170 -9.54 -5.27 -20.69
CA PHE A 170 -9.72 -5.16 -19.24
C PHE A 170 -11.13 -4.67 -18.89
N CYS A 171 -11.60 -3.60 -19.54
CA CYS A 171 -12.96 -3.11 -19.36
C CYS A 171 -14.02 -4.13 -19.84
N SER A 172 -13.77 -4.82 -20.95
CA SER A 172 -14.64 -5.87 -21.48
C SER A 172 -14.79 -7.03 -20.49
N GLU A 173 -13.68 -7.47 -19.90
CA GLU A 173 -13.63 -8.57 -18.94
C GLU A 173 -14.35 -8.20 -17.63
N ILE A 174 -14.24 -6.94 -17.16
CA ILE A 174 -15.03 -6.44 -16.02
C ILE A 174 -16.53 -6.53 -16.33
N VAL A 175 -16.94 -6.09 -17.52
CA VAL A 175 -18.34 -6.10 -17.94
C VAL A 175 -18.87 -7.54 -18.01
N GLU A 176 -18.10 -8.46 -18.58
CA GLU A 176 -18.46 -9.87 -18.68
C GLU A 176 -18.54 -10.53 -17.29
N ALA A 177 -17.58 -10.23 -16.41
CA ALA A 177 -17.55 -10.72 -15.03
C ALA A 177 -18.78 -10.26 -14.22
N ILE A 178 -19.26 -9.03 -14.42
CA ILE A 178 -20.47 -8.52 -13.77
C ILE A 178 -21.73 -9.15 -14.39
N SER A 179 -21.85 -9.11 -15.71
CA SER A 179 -23.07 -9.50 -16.42
C SER A 179 -23.33 -11.01 -16.40
N THR A 180 -22.26 -11.81 -16.57
CA THR A 180 -22.35 -13.28 -16.67
C THR A 180 -21.96 -13.94 -15.35
N GLY A 181 -20.93 -13.43 -14.68
CA GLY A 181 -20.43 -13.98 -13.42
C GLY A 181 -21.15 -13.47 -12.16
N GLY A 182 -21.94 -12.40 -12.27
CA GLY A 182 -22.62 -11.79 -11.13
C GLY A 182 -21.65 -11.20 -10.09
N LEU A 183 -20.40 -10.93 -10.48
CA LEU A 183 -19.39 -10.41 -9.56
C LEU A 183 -19.66 -8.94 -9.22
N PRO A 184 -19.49 -8.53 -7.95
CA PRO A 184 -19.52 -7.11 -7.59
C PRO A 184 -18.33 -6.38 -8.24
N ILE A 185 -18.47 -5.07 -8.46
CA ILE A 185 -17.51 -4.28 -9.25
C ILE A 185 -16.04 -4.44 -8.80
N ARG A 186 -15.78 -4.55 -7.49
CA ARG A 186 -14.41 -4.71 -6.95
C ARG A 186 -13.81 -6.07 -7.34
N ASP A 187 -14.62 -7.11 -7.24
CA ASP A 187 -14.19 -8.46 -7.53
C ASP A 187 -14.06 -8.68 -9.04
N ALA A 188 -14.90 -8.02 -9.83
CA ALA A 188 -14.78 -7.96 -11.29
C ALA A 188 -13.47 -7.28 -11.74
N VAL A 189 -13.03 -6.21 -11.04
CA VAL A 189 -11.71 -5.59 -11.30
C VAL A 189 -10.57 -6.56 -10.99
N GLY A 190 -10.67 -7.33 -9.89
CA GLY A 190 -9.70 -8.38 -9.54
C GLY A 190 -9.70 -9.56 -10.53
N PHE A 191 -10.88 -9.91 -11.04
CA PHE A 191 -11.09 -10.95 -12.04
C PHE A 191 -10.42 -10.60 -13.37
N ALA A 192 -10.49 -9.31 -13.77
CA ALA A 192 -9.99 -8.80 -15.04
C ALA A 192 -8.47 -8.56 -15.09
N LEU A 193 -7.75 -8.70 -13.96
CA LEU A 193 -6.30 -8.52 -13.86
C LEU A 193 -5.47 -9.19 -14.98
N PRO A 194 -5.82 -10.39 -15.49
CA PRO A 194 -5.08 -11.02 -16.61
C PRO A 194 -4.96 -10.15 -17.85
N ARG A 195 -5.97 -9.33 -18.16
CA ARG A 195 -5.94 -8.40 -19.32
C ARG A 195 -4.94 -7.26 -19.14
N ALA A 196 -4.58 -6.96 -17.89
CA ALA A 196 -3.53 -6.01 -17.55
C ALA A 196 -2.14 -6.65 -17.38
N GLY A 197 -1.99 -7.95 -17.66
CA GLY A 197 -0.72 -8.68 -17.47
C GLY A 197 -0.40 -8.99 -16.01
N LEU A 198 -1.44 -9.19 -15.20
CA LEU A 198 -1.36 -9.55 -13.78
C LEU A 198 -2.09 -10.88 -13.53
N PRO A 199 -1.68 -11.70 -12.55
CA PRO A 199 -2.44 -12.89 -12.20
C PRO A 199 -3.84 -12.51 -11.69
N ARG A 200 -4.85 -13.32 -12.00
CA ARG A 200 -6.21 -13.16 -11.48
C ARG A 200 -6.19 -13.23 -9.96
N ASP A 201 -6.92 -12.32 -9.30
CA ASP A 201 -7.15 -12.35 -7.86
C ASP A 201 -8.42 -11.56 -7.59
N SER A 202 -9.57 -12.22 -7.76
CA SER A 202 -10.88 -11.58 -7.62
C SER A 202 -11.05 -10.93 -6.25
N SER A 203 -10.53 -11.56 -5.19
CA SER A 203 -10.72 -11.07 -3.82
C SER A 203 -9.81 -9.90 -3.41
N PHE A 204 -8.80 -9.58 -4.22
CA PHE A 204 -7.75 -8.63 -3.86
C PHE A 204 -8.28 -7.24 -3.48
N PHE A 205 -9.34 -6.80 -4.16
CA PHE A 205 -9.93 -5.48 -3.99
C PHE A 205 -11.21 -5.47 -3.15
N SER A 206 -11.63 -6.59 -2.55
CA SER A 206 -12.95 -6.72 -1.91
C SER A 206 -13.14 -5.84 -0.66
N ASN A 207 -12.07 -5.30 -0.07
CA ASN A 207 -12.19 -4.40 1.09
C ASN A 207 -12.84 -3.06 0.70
N THR A 208 -14.13 -2.93 0.98
CA THR A 208 -14.95 -1.76 0.63
C THR A 208 -14.50 -0.46 1.28
N ARG A 209 -13.87 -0.51 2.46
CA ARG A 209 -13.35 0.69 3.16
C ARG A 209 -12.09 1.22 2.49
N THR A 210 -11.21 0.33 2.04
CA THR A 210 -9.96 0.71 1.37
C THR A 210 -10.21 1.08 -0.09
N PHE A 211 -11.01 0.28 -0.78
CA PHE A 211 -11.26 0.39 -2.21
C PHE A 211 -12.61 1.03 -2.48
N ALA A 212 -12.74 2.30 -2.11
CA ALA A 212 -13.92 3.14 -2.36
C ALA A 212 -13.74 4.00 -3.62
N ALA A 213 -14.58 5.04 -3.79
CA ALA A 213 -14.56 5.97 -4.91
C ALA A 213 -13.34 6.95 -4.94
N THR A 214 -12.27 6.68 -4.18
CA THR A 214 -11.05 7.51 -4.19
C THR A 214 -9.94 6.78 -4.94
N ARG A 215 -9.25 7.47 -5.86
CA ARG A 215 -8.23 6.87 -6.75
C ARG A 215 -6.96 6.38 -6.05
N LYS A 216 -6.53 7.05 -4.98
CA LYS A 216 -5.19 6.84 -4.37
C LYS A 216 -4.96 5.42 -3.83
N PRO A 217 -5.91 4.77 -3.13
CA PRO A 217 -5.76 3.37 -2.70
C PRO A 217 -5.60 2.40 -3.88
N TRP A 218 -6.41 2.57 -4.93
CA TRP A 218 -6.31 1.75 -6.16
C TRP A 218 -4.95 1.89 -6.82
N GLN A 219 -4.46 3.12 -7.02
CA GLN A 219 -3.13 3.35 -7.59
C GLN A 219 -2.03 2.65 -6.79
N LYS A 220 -2.02 2.80 -5.45
CA LYS A 220 -1.01 2.13 -4.61
C LYS A 220 -1.07 0.61 -4.75
N ALA A 221 -2.28 0.06 -4.83
CA ALA A 221 -2.50 -1.36 -4.98
C ALA A 221 -2.03 -1.88 -6.35
N PHE A 222 -2.36 -1.19 -7.44
CA PHE A 222 -1.85 -1.54 -8.78
C PHE A 222 -0.34 -1.42 -8.89
N VAL A 223 0.28 -0.34 -8.38
CA VAL A 223 1.75 -0.20 -8.33
C VAL A 223 2.37 -1.39 -7.57
N LYS A 224 1.75 -1.82 -6.47
CA LYS A 224 2.20 -3.01 -5.73
C LYS A 224 2.05 -4.28 -6.57
N LEU A 225 0.93 -4.50 -7.23
CA LEU A 225 0.73 -5.66 -8.11
C LEU A 225 1.74 -5.70 -9.26
N PHE A 226 1.97 -4.58 -9.95
CA PHE A 226 2.94 -4.49 -11.05
C PHE A 226 4.40 -4.66 -10.61
N SER A 227 4.74 -4.25 -9.39
CA SER A 227 6.09 -4.44 -8.85
C SER A 227 6.31 -5.84 -8.28
N GLN A 228 5.27 -6.48 -7.73
CA GLN A 228 5.41 -7.73 -6.97
C GLN A 228 4.98 -8.97 -7.75
N ARG A 229 3.89 -8.91 -8.51
CA ARG A 229 3.28 -10.07 -9.18
C ARG A 229 3.52 -10.11 -10.69
N ALA A 230 3.48 -8.97 -11.38
CA ALA A 230 3.75 -8.94 -12.83
C ALA A 230 5.11 -9.53 -13.24
N PRO A 231 6.22 -9.30 -12.50
CA PRO A 231 7.52 -9.88 -12.84
C PRO A 231 7.51 -11.42 -12.75
N LEU A 232 6.71 -12.00 -11.84
CA LEU A 232 6.66 -13.44 -11.62
C LEU A 232 6.12 -14.18 -12.86
N LEU A 233 5.12 -13.61 -13.54
CA LEU A 233 4.63 -14.12 -14.83
C LEU A 233 5.69 -14.07 -15.94
N LYS A 234 6.73 -13.25 -15.79
CA LYS A 234 7.90 -13.19 -16.69
C LYS A 234 9.07 -14.06 -16.20
N LYS A 235 8.84 -14.88 -15.16
CA LYS A 235 9.87 -15.62 -14.43
C LYS A 235 10.97 -14.74 -13.85
N LEU A 236 10.60 -13.57 -13.34
CA LEU A 236 11.51 -12.63 -12.70
C LEU A 236 11.08 -12.39 -11.25
N ARG A 237 12.04 -12.33 -10.34
CA ARG A 237 11.86 -11.74 -9.01
C ARG A 237 11.73 -10.22 -9.12
N GLN A 238 11.31 -9.58 -8.02
CA GLN A 238 11.14 -8.12 -7.96
C GLN A 238 12.44 -7.35 -8.24
N ASN A 239 13.59 -7.95 -7.95
CA ASN A 239 14.91 -7.37 -8.24
C ASN A 239 15.42 -7.66 -9.67
N GLY A 240 14.60 -8.28 -10.52
CA GLY A 240 14.94 -8.63 -11.90
C GLY A 240 15.76 -9.91 -12.07
N GLN A 241 16.07 -10.64 -10.99
CA GLN A 241 16.71 -11.95 -11.10
C GLN A 241 15.73 -12.98 -11.66
N LEU A 242 16.22 -13.92 -12.45
CA LEU A 242 15.40 -15.04 -12.92
C LEU A 242 14.93 -15.90 -11.72
N LEU A 243 13.73 -16.44 -11.83
CA LEU A 243 13.28 -17.51 -10.95
C LEU A 243 14.07 -18.78 -11.26
N ASP A 244 14.43 -19.50 -10.20
CA ASP A 244 15.06 -20.81 -10.33
C ASP A 244 13.97 -21.85 -10.67
N PRO A 245 14.04 -22.52 -11.84
CA PRO A 245 13.06 -23.53 -12.22
C PRO A 245 12.99 -24.71 -11.26
N GLU A 246 14.12 -25.11 -10.65
CA GLU A 246 14.18 -26.21 -9.70
C GLU A 246 13.50 -25.81 -8.39
N GLU A 247 13.80 -24.62 -7.86
CA GLU A 247 13.11 -24.07 -6.67
C GLU A 247 11.59 -23.95 -6.91
N LEU A 248 11.18 -23.52 -8.11
CA LEU A 248 9.78 -23.40 -8.46
C LEU A 248 9.09 -24.77 -8.48
N ALA A 249 9.71 -25.78 -9.09
CA ALA A 249 9.19 -27.14 -9.13
C ALA A 249 9.10 -27.77 -7.72
N GLU A 250 10.14 -27.61 -6.90
CA GLU A 250 10.14 -28.07 -5.51
C GLU A 250 9.01 -27.47 -4.68
N ARG A 251 8.72 -26.17 -4.89
CA ARG A 251 7.61 -25.49 -4.19
C ARG A 251 6.25 -25.96 -4.67
N ILE A 252 6.08 -26.22 -5.96
CA ILE A 252 4.83 -26.77 -6.50
C ILE A 252 4.57 -28.13 -5.86
N GLU A 253 5.57 -29.01 -5.83
CA GLU A 253 5.47 -30.33 -5.21
C GLU A 253 5.20 -30.24 -3.70
N ALA A 254 5.95 -29.40 -2.98
CA ALA A 254 5.81 -29.25 -1.53
C ALA A 254 4.44 -28.73 -1.08
N ASN A 255 3.72 -28.01 -1.95
CA ASN A 255 2.40 -27.46 -1.67
C ASN A 255 1.30 -28.10 -2.53
N ALA A 256 1.56 -29.24 -3.19
CA ALA A 256 0.64 -29.82 -4.17
C ALA A 256 -0.76 -30.12 -3.60
N SER A 257 -0.87 -30.46 -2.31
CA SER A 257 -2.16 -30.71 -1.65
C SER A 257 -2.99 -29.45 -1.42
N ASP A 258 -2.36 -28.28 -1.39
CA ASP A 258 -2.99 -26.98 -1.11
C ASP A 258 -3.24 -26.15 -2.39
N ILE A 259 -2.77 -26.64 -3.54
CA ILE A 259 -2.93 -26.01 -4.86
C ILE A 259 -4.06 -26.74 -5.62
N ALA A 260 -4.95 -25.98 -6.25
CA ALA A 260 -6.00 -26.58 -7.07
C ALA A 260 -5.40 -27.35 -8.26
N GLU A 261 -5.95 -28.52 -8.59
CA GLU A 261 -5.37 -29.42 -9.60
C GLU A 261 -5.11 -28.75 -10.96
N GLY A 262 -6.06 -27.95 -11.45
CA GLY A 262 -5.87 -27.20 -12.71
C GLY A 262 -4.76 -26.15 -12.61
N ALA A 263 -4.66 -25.45 -11.49
CA ALA A 263 -3.60 -24.46 -11.25
C ALA A 263 -2.24 -25.13 -11.12
N ARG A 264 -2.16 -26.31 -10.49
CA ARG A 264 -0.94 -27.13 -10.40
C ARG A 264 -0.43 -27.52 -11.79
N GLN A 265 -1.29 -28.03 -12.66
CA GLN A 265 -0.93 -28.36 -14.04
C GLN A 265 -0.43 -27.14 -14.82
N ALA A 266 -1.10 -25.99 -14.67
CA ALA A 266 -0.66 -24.74 -15.31
C ALA A 266 0.68 -24.25 -14.76
N LEU A 267 0.92 -24.39 -13.45
CA LEU A 267 2.19 -24.09 -12.80
C LEU A 267 3.33 -24.99 -13.28
N GLU A 268 3.08 -26.29 -13.49
CA GLU A 268 4.06 -27.23 -14.03
C GLU A 268 4.42 -26.90 -15.48
N VAL A 269 3.42 -26.62 -16.32
CA VAL A 269 3.64 -26.13 -17.70
C VAL A 269 4.42 -24.83 -17.69
N PHE A 270 4.03 -23.90 -16.82
CA PHE A 270 4.73 -22.63 -16.65
C PHE A 270 6.17 -22.84 -16.20
N ALA A 271 6.43 -23.71 -15.22
CA ALA A 271 7.77 -24.01 -14.71
C ALA A 271 8.68 -24.59 -15.79
N ALA A 272 8.15 -25.50 -16.62
CA ALA A 272 8.88 -26.13 -17.72
C ALA A 272 9.13 -25.20 -18.93
N ALA A 273 8.26 -24.21 -19.16
CA ALA A 273 8.38 -23.29 -20.29
C ALA A 273 9.63 -22.37 -20.21
N PRO A 274 10.17 -21.87 -21.33
CA PRO A 274 11.26 -20.89 -21.28
C PRO A 274 10.81 -19.55 -20.65
N ALA A 275 11.77 -18.76 -20.13
CA ALA A 275 11.47 -17.42 -19.66
C ALA A 275 10.98 -16.52 -20.81
N GLY A 276 9.88 -15.81 -20.59
CA GLY A 276 9.22 -15.00 -21.61
C GLY A 276 8.20 -15.74 -22.47
N ASP A 277 7.89 -17.00 -22.16
CA ASP A 277 6.78 -17.73 -22.79
C ASP A 277 5.44 -17.07 -22.41
N GLN A 278 4.83 -16.41 -23.39
CA GLN A 278 3.59 -15.66 -23.20
C GLN A 278 2.38 -16.58 -23.07
N GLU A 279 2.38 -17.75 -23.72
CA GLU A 279 1.25 -18.67 -23.71
C GLU A 279 1.11 -19.32 -22.32
N ALA A 280 2.22 -19.82 -21.78
CA ALA A 280 2.24 -20.39 -20.44
C ALA A 280 1.90 -19.34 -19.36
N ALA A 281 2.41 -18.11 -19.51
CA ALA A 281 2.10 -17.01 -18.59
C ALA A 281 0.63 -16.60 -18.63
N VAL A 282 0.02 -16.50 -19.82
CA VAL A 282 -1.40 -16.17 -19.99
C VAL A 282 -2.30 -17.28 -19.45
N ALA A 283 -1.94 -18.54 -19.66
CA ALA A 283 -2.67 -19.69 -19.14
C ALA A 283 -2.64 -19.71 -17.60
N LEU A 284 -1.46 -19.54 -16.99
CA LEU A 284 -1.31 -19.47 -15.54
C LEU A 284 -2.09 -18.29 -14.94
N ALA A 285 -2.05 -17.12 -15.60
CA ALA A 285 -2.72 -15.92 -15.10
C ALA A 285 -4.24 -16.06 -14.98
N GLN A 286 -4.87 -17.05 -15.63
CA GLN A 286 -6.32 -17.30 -15.49
C GLN A 286 -6.70 -17.92 -14.15
N PHE A 287 -5.76 -18.55 -13.42
CA PHE A 287 -6.03 -19.14 -12.12
C PHE A 287 -5.96 -18.09 -11.01
N GLU A 288 -6.80 -18.26 -9.99
CA GLU A 288 -6.89 -17.35 -8.86
C GLU A 288 -5.63 -17.41 -8.01
N TRP A 289 -5.03 -16.24 -7.78
CA TRP A 289 -3.78 -16.10 -7.06
C TRP A 289 -3.83 -16.73 -5.67
N GLU A 290 -4.86 -16.39 -4.89
CA GLU A 290 -5.03 -16.87 -3.51
C GLU A 290 -5.87 -18.15 -3.45
N SER A 291 -7.06 -18.19 -4.10
CA SER A 291 -8.01 -19.30 -3.90
C SER A 291 -7.62 -20.59 -4.62
N ASP A 292 -6.90 -20.51 -5.74
CA ASP A 292 -6.39 -21.71 -6.43
C ASP A 292 -4.97 -22.08 -5.95
N GLY A 293 -4.41 -21.33 -5.00
CA GLY A 293 -3.11 -21.60 -4.39
C GLY A 293 -1.90 -21.22 -5.24
N VAL A 294 -2.08 -20.47 -6.34
CA VAL A 294 -0.98 -20.08 -7.25
C VAL A 294 0.15 -19.37 -6.50
N TYR A 295 -0.17 -18.55 -5.49
CA TYR A 295 0.80 -17.84 -4.67
C TYR A 295 1.81 -18.76 -3.96
N LEU A 296 1.45 -20.01 -3.65
CA LEU A 296 2.30 -20.97 -2.93
C LEU A 296 3.56 -21.35 -3.72
N ALA A 297 3.50 -21.29 -5.05
CA ALA A 297 4.65 -21.52 -5.90
C ALA A 297 5.67 -20.37 -5.84
N PHE A 298 5.24 -19.14 -5.53
CA PHE A 298 6.07 -17.94 -5.65
C PHE A 298 6.43 -17.29 -4.31
N ASP A 299 5.50 -17.27 -3.36
CA ASP A 299 5.73 -16.67 -2.06
C ASP A 299 6.68 -17.54 -1.25
N LYS A 300 7.54 -16.89 -0.45
CA LYS A 300 8.31 -17.63 0.54
C LYS A 300 7.32 -18.26 1.52
N PRO A 301 7.56 -19.49 1.99
CA PRO A 301 6.81 -20.04 3.10
C PRO A 301 6.80 -18.99 4.20
N LYS A 302 5.61 -18.48 4.57
CA LYS A 302 5.52 -17.64 5.76
C LYS A 302 5.92 -18.54 6.90
N GLU A 303 7.14 -18.38 7.43
CA GLU A 303 7.48 -18.95 8.72
C GLU A 303 6.37 -18.53 9.67
N LYS A 304 5.58 -19.50 10.14
CA LYS A 304 4.52 -19.24 11.11
C LYS A 304 5.20 -18.55 12.28
N GLN A 305 4.94 -17.25 12.44
CA GLN A 305 5.51 -16.49 13.53
C GLN A 305 5.08 -17.18 14.81
N LEU A 306 6.06 -17.74 15.54
CA LEU A 306 5.81 -18.43 16.80
C LEU A 306 5.05 -17.51 17.77
N GLY A 307 4.25 -18.10 18.65
CA GLY A 307 3.61 -17.40 19.77
C GLY A 307 4.64 -16.65 20.63
N LEU A 308 4.21 -15.66 21.41
CA LEU A 308 5.09 -14.88 22.29
C LEU A 308 5.84 -15.80 23.26
N ALA A 309 5.13 -16.77 23.85
CA ALA A 309 5.70 -17.77 24.74
C ALA A 309 6.74 -18.66 24.05
N ASP A 310 6.38 -19.30 22.93
CA ASP A 310 7.31 -20.15 22.17
C ASP A 310 8.53 -19.39 21.64
N SER A 311 8.33 -18.15 21.19
CA SER A 311 9.44 -17.28 20.75
C SER A 311 10.39 -16.98 21.91
N THR A 312 9.85 -16.79 23.12
CA THR A 312 10.64 -16.50 24.33
C THR A 312 11.41 -17.72 24.80
N ILE A 313 10.78 -18.89 24.86
CA ILE A 313 11.47 -20.15 25.17
C ILE A 313 12.60 -20.40 24.18
N ARG A 314 12.33 -20.28 22.87
CA ARG A 314 13.33 -20.47 21.81
C ARG A 314 14.51 -19.50 21.95
N PHE A 315 14.24 -18.25 22.27
CA PHE A 315 15.28 -17.22 22.50
C PHE A 315 16.20 -17.63 23.66
N PHE A 316 15.63 -18.07 24.79
CA PHE A 316 16.43 -18.51 25.94
C PHE A 316 17.15 -19.84 25.71
N ASP A 317 16.55 -20.78 24.97
CA ASP A 317 17.12 -22.10 24.72
C ASP A 317 18.26 -22.07 23.69
N HIS A 318 18.25 -21.10 22.75
CA HIS A 318 19.16 -21.12 21.59
C HIS A 318 19.97 -19.84 21.36
N GLU A 319 19.51 -18.69 21.86
CA GLU A 319 20.18 -17.40 21.61
C GLU A 319 20.90 -16.85 22.85
N CYS A 320 20.55 -17.33 24.05
CA CYS A 320 21.22 -16.97 25.29
C CYS A 320 22.36 -17.96 25.64
N ASP A 321 23.37 -17.47 26.35
CA ASP A 321 24.40 -18.32 26.96
C ASP A 321 23.76 -19.28 28.00
N GLN A 322 24.39 -20.43 28.24
CA GLN A 322 23.89 -21.47 29.16
C GLN A 322 23.60 -20.97 30.58
N GLU A 323 24.31 -19.95 31.05
CA GLU A 323 24.08 -19.35 32.38
C GLU A 323 22.81 -18.48 32.45
N ASN A 324 22.26 -18.12 31.29
CA ASN A 324 21.08 -17.26 31.16
C ASN A 324 19.83 -18.05 30.73
N THR A 325 19.88 -19.38 30.73
CA THR A 325 18.72 -20.22 30.43
C THR A 325 17.62 -20.04 31.47
N LEU A 326 16.37 -20.27 31.07
CA LEU A 326 15.23 -20.18 31.96
C LEU A 326 15.32 -21.21 33.10
N ASP A 327 14.95 -20.78 34.31
CA ASP A 327 14.69 -21.67 35.42
C ASP A 327 13.36 -22.45 35.21
N ALA A 328 13.13 -23.49 36.01
CA ALA A 328 11.95 -24.33 35.89
C ALA A 328 10.64 -23.55 36.08
N GLU A 329 10.66 -22.55 36.97
CA GLU A 329 9.52 -21.67 37.24
C GLU A 329 9.22 -20.76 36.04
N GLY A 330 10.25 -20.13 35.46
CA GLY A 330 10.12 -19.29 34.26
C GLY A 330 9.63 -20.08 33.04
N ARG A 331 10.05 -21.34 32.91
CA ARG A 331 9.56 -22.20 31.82
C ARG A 331 8.11 -22.62 32.01
N ALA A 332 7.70 -22.96 33.24
CA ALA A 332 6.32 -23.27 33.56
C ALA A 332 5.39 -22.08 33.32
N LEU A 333 5.82 -20.87 33.68
CA LEU A 333 5.08 -19.63 33.41
C LEU A 333 4.86 -19.39 31.90
N LEU A 334 5.91 -19.59 31.09
CA LEU A 334 5.78 -19.43 29.64
C LEU A 334 4.93 -20.53 29.00
N ASP A 335 4.99 -21.77 29.50
CA ASP A 335 4.14 -22.85 29.01
C ASP A 335 2.65 -22.59 29.31
N ASP A 336 2.33 -22.05 30.49
CA ASP A 336 0.98 -21.59 30.82
C ASP A 336 0.53 -20.43 29.91
N LEU A 337 1.43 -19.46 29.66
CA LEU A 337 1.19 -18.31 28.79
C LEU A 337 0.80 -18.70 27.35
N LYS A 338 1.27 -19.83 26.82
CA LYS A 338 0.90 -20.32 25.47
C LYS A 338 -0.62 -20.43 25.27
N SER A 339 -1.33 -20.80 26.33
CA SER A 339 -2.79 -20.95 26.30
C SER A 339 -3.52 -19.60 26.49
N ARG A 340 -2.93 -18.71 27.28
CA ARG A 340 -3.50 -17.39 27.65
C ARG A 340 -3.25 -16.31 26.60
N GLU A 341 -2.12 -16.35 25.91
CA GLU A 341 -1.73 -15.31 24.95
C GLU A 341 -2.74 -15.13 23.80
N ARG A 342 -3.43 -16.22 23.40
CA ARG A 342 -4.49 -16.17 22.38
C ARG A 342 -5.69 -15.32 22.80
N ARG A 343 -5.94 -15.24 24.11
CA ARG A 343 -7.02 -14.44 24.71
C ARG A 343 -6.54 -13.06 25.17
N SER A 344 -5.26 -12.74 24.96
CA SER A 344 -4.62 -11.51 25.47
C SER A 344 -4.76 -11.35 26.99
N ASP A 345 -4.73 -12.47 27.70
CA ASP A 345 -4.92 -12.55 29.16
C ASP A 345 -3.55 -12.54 29.85
N PHE A 346 -3.03 -11.34 30.09
CA PHE A 346 -1.73 -11.10 30.72
C PHE A 346 -1.90 -10.64 32.17
N ASN A 347 -1.09 -11.18 33.09
CA ASN A 347 -1.19 -10.95 34.53
C ASN A 347 0.08 -10.29 35.12
N GLU A 348 0.09 -10.07 36.43
CA GLU A 348 1.23 -9.46 37.13
C GLU A 348 2.50 -10.33 37.08
N GLU A 349 2.36 -11.66 37.08
CA GLU A 349 3.49 -12.60 36.98
C GLU A 349 4.19 -12.50 35.60
N ASP A 350 3.43 -12.29 34.52
CA ASP A 350 3.98 -12.06 33.18
C ASP A 350 4.77 -10.74 33.11
N GLU A 351 4.32 -9.70 33.83
CA GLU A 351 5.04 -8.43 33.95
C GLU A 351 6.34 -8.60 34.75
N GLU A 352 6.28 -9.28 35.89
CA GLU A 352 7.47 -9.57 36.71
C GLU A 352 8.49 -10.39 35.92
N PHE A 353 8.04 -11.41 35.18
CA PHE A 353 8.87 -12.19 34.28
C PHE A 353 9.55 -11.30 33.24
N PHE A 354 8.79 -10.44 32.55
CA PHE A 354 9.34 -9.55 31.54
C PHE A 354 10.36 -8.59 32.13
N VAL A 355 10.07 -7.97 33.29
CA VAL A 355 10.98 -7.04 33.98
C VAL A 355 12.28 -7.74 34.39
N LYS A 356 12.19 -8.95 34.96
CA LYS A 356 13.34 -9.78 35.36
C LYS A 356 14.26 -10.06 34.16
N HIS A 357 13.68 -10.38 33.00
CA HIS A 357 14.41 -10.87 31.83
C HIS A 357 14.66 -9.82 30.72
N ARG A 358 14.16 -8.60 30.90
CA ARG A 358 14.16 -7.55 29.88
C ARG A 358 15.53 -7.28 29.25
N ARG A 359 16.61 -7.29 30.05
CA ARG A 359 17.97 -7.01 29.56
C ARG A 359 18.43 -8.04 28.53
N LEU A 360 18.03 -9.30 28.70
CA LEU A 360 18.33 -10.36 27.75
C LEU A 360 17.43 -10.18 26.52
N LEU A 361 16.13 -9.96 26.72
CA LEU A 361 15.18 -9.72 25.63
C LEU A 361 15.51 -8.49 24.78
N GLU A 362 16.14 -7.44 25.32
CA GLU A 362 16.62 -6.26 24.56
C GLU A 362 17.63 -6.63 23.46
N GLN A 363 18.24 -7.82 23.50
CA GLN A 363 19.11 -8.35 22.43
C GLN A 363 18.30 -8.73 21.17
N ASP A 364 17.04 -9.19 21.33
CA ASP A 364 16.06 -9.31 20.26
C ASP A 364 15.01 -8.19 20.35
N ALA A 365 15.30 -7.09 19.66
CA ALA A 365 14.42 -5.93 19.62
C ALA A 365 12.99 -6.23 19.15
N LYS A 366 12.78 -7.25 18.30
CA LYS A 366 11.44 -7.63 17.83
C LYS A 366 10.67 -8.37 18.92
N LEU A 367 11.31 -9.33 19.59
CA LEU A 367 10.70 -10.07 20.69
C LEU A 367 10.40 -9.15 21.88
N CYS A 368 11.33 -8.27 22.26
CA CYS A 368 11.12 -7.27 23.30
C CYS A 368 9.93 -6.34 22.99
N ALA A 369 9.81 -5.86 21.74
CA ALA A 369 8.69 -4.99 21.35
C ALA A 369 7.34 -5.73 21.37
N ARG A 370 7.32 -7.04 21.09
CA ARG A 370 6.10 -7.86 21.21
C ARG A 370 5.65 -8.00 22.66
N TRP A 371 6.59 -8.23 23.58
CA TRP A 371 6.32 -8.23 25.02
C TRP A 371 5.78 -6.88 25.51
N GLU A 372 6.42 -5.77 25.13
CA GLU A 372 5.95 -4.42 25.50
C GLU A 372 4.52 -4.16 25.01
N LYS A 373 4.21 -4.58 23.77
CA LYS A 373 2.87 -4.42 23.21
C LYS A 373 1.84 -5.32 23.90
N ALA A 374 2.23 -6.52 24.29
CA ALA A 374 1.37 -7.47 24.98
C ALA A 374 0.97 -6.96 26.38
N LEU A 375 1.95 -6.49 27.16
CA LEU A 375 1.75 -6.03 28.54
C LEU A 375 1.18 -4.60 28.62
N TYR A 376 1.68 -3.69 27.79
CA TYR A 376 1.42 -2.25 27.94
C TYR A 376 0.60 -1.64 26.78
N GLY A 377 0.24 -2.45 25.78
CA GLY A 377 -0.56 -2.00 24.64
C GLY A 377 0.20 -1.13 23.63
N LYS A 378 -0.54 -0.29 22.89
CA LYS A 378 0.08 0.60 21.89
C LYS A 378 0.72 1.80 22.57
N PRO A 379 1.99 2.13 22.26
CA PRO A 379 2.61 3.36 22.74
C PRO A 379 1.80 4.60 22.33
N ILE A 380 1.63 5.52 23.28
CA ILE A 380 1.11 6.86 23.00
C ILE A 380 2.30 7.72 22.61
N GLU A 381 2.40 8.07 21.32
CA GLU A 381 3.41 9.02 20.83
C GLU A 381 2.88 10.45 20.99
N CYS A 382 3.64 11.31 21.66
CA CYS A 382 3.30 12.72 21.87
C CYS A 382 4.56 13.59 21.73
N SER A 383 4.38 14.79 21.20
CA SER A 383 5.42 15.84 21.19
C SER A 383 5.31 16.78 22.39
N ASP A 384 4.14 16.81 23.05
CA ASP A 384 3.93 17.48 24.33
C ASP A 384 3.64 16.43 25.41
N PHE A 385 4.48 16.42 26.45
CA PHE A 385 4.37 15.45 27.53
C PHE A 385 3.06 15.60 28.32
N PHE A 386 2.48 16.80 28.45
CA PHE A 386 1.21 16.98 29.15
C PHE A 386 0.03 16.36 28.40
N ASP A 387 -0.02 16.51 27.07
CA ASP A 387 -1.02 15.84 26.22
C ASP A 387 -0.89 14.32 26.32
N GLY A 388 0.34 13.80 26.22
CA GLY A 388 0.60 12.37 26.40
C GLY A 388 0.19 11.87 27.78
N PHE A 389 0.55 12.61 28.84
CA PHE A 389 0.19 12.31 30.22
C PHE A 389 -1.32 12.28 30.43
N ALA A 390 -2.05 13.29 29.94
CA ALA A 390 -3.51 13.34 30.07
C ALA A 390 -4.19 12.16 29.36
N ARG A 391 -3.70 11.77 28.18
CA ARG A 391 -4.21 10.60 27.44
C ARG A 391 -3.93 9.30 28.17
N VAL A 392 -2.75 9.14 28.76
CA VAL A 392 -2.38 7.99 29.59
C VAL A 392 -3.32 7.91 30.80
N VAL A 393 -3.47 9.00 31.56
CA VAL A 393 -4.32 9.03 32.75
C VAL A 393 -5.77 8.72 32.38
N ASN A 394 -6.29 9.31 31.31
CA ASN A 394 -7.64 9.07 30.81
C ASN A 394 -7.84 7.62 30.36
N SER A 395 -6.91 7.06 29.58
CA SER A 395 -6.94 5.66 29.14
C SER A 395 -6.96 4.69 30.32
N LEU A 396 -6.10 4.94 31.32
CA LEU A 396 -6.07 4.16 32.54
C LEU A 396 -7.38 4.30 33.35
N HIS A 397 -8.13 5.41 33.20
CA HIS A 397 -9.35 5.72 33.97
C HIS A 397 -10.64 5.21 33.31
N ALA A 398 -10.68 5.20 31.97
CA ALA A 398 -11.89 4.96 31.18
C ALA A 398 -12.48 3.54 31.29
N GLY A 399 -11.84 2.63 32.02
CA GLY A 399 -12.26 1.24 32.20
C GLY A 399 -12.76 0.86 33.60
N LEU A 400 -12.93 1.81 34.54
CA LEU A 400 -13.21 1.49 35.94
C LEU A 400 -14.71 1.56 36.30
N ARG A 401 -15.22 0.49 36.92
CA ARG A 401 -16.41 0.49 37.78
C ARG A 401 -15.92 0.37 39.23
N ASP A 402 -16.34 1.32 40.07
CA ASP A 402 -16.04 1.48 41.51
C ASP A 402 -14.63 1.06 42.00
N PRO A 403 -13.66 2.00 42.09
CA PRO A 403 -12.36 1.69 42.66
C PRO A 403 -12.41 1.73 44.21
N GLU A 404 -12.40 0.55 44.85
CA GLU A 404 -11.98 0.45 46.26
C GLU A 404 -10.45 0.65 46.38
N GLY A 405 -10.01 1.48 47.33
CA GLY A 405 -8.60 1.69 47.69
C GLY A 405 -7.89 2.91 47.07
N GLU A 406 -6.90 3.47 47.80
CA GLU A 406 -6.04 4.57 47.31
C GLU A 406 -5.06 4.03 46.25
N ARG A 407 -5.06 4.63 45.06
CA ARG A 407 -4.18 4.24 43.94
C ARG A 407 -3.23 5.37 43.57
N ILE A 408 -1.99 5.02 43.25
CA ILE A 408 -0.97 5.95 42.76
C ILE A 408 -0.61 5.61 41.30
N LEU A 409 -0.23 6.63 40.54
CA LEU A 409 0.28 6.47 39.18
C LEU A 409 1.80 6.26 39.21
N ARG A 410 2.30 5.12 38.77
CA ARG A 410 3.75 4.92 38.64
C ARG A 410 4.19 5.20 37.22
N PHE A 411 5.18 6.10 37.09
CA PHE A 411 5.89 6.39 35.85
C PHE A 411 7.31 5.85 35.94
N THR A 412 7.63 4.87 35.10
CA THR A 412 8.94 4.22 35.07
C THR A 412 9.67 4.59 33.78
N VAL A 413 10.80 5.27 33.91
CA VAL A 413 11.71 5.56 32.80
C VAL A 413 12.88 4.59 32.85
N THR A 414 13.01 3.76 31.83
CA THR A 414 13.99 2.66 31.77
C THR A 414 15.32 3.05 31.12
N LYS A 415 15.46 4.32 30.71
CA LYS A 415 16.71 4.85 30.16
C LYS A 415 17.80 4.82 31.24
N GLY A 416 18.92 4.16 30.97
CA GLY A 416 19.98 3.96 31.97
C GLY A 416 20.98 5.12 32.08
N ARG A 417 21.76 5.15 33.17
CA ARG A 417 22.76 6.20 33.47
C ARG A 417 23.69 6.54 32.29
N LYS A 418 24.22 5.52 31.60
CA LYS A 418 25.09 5.71 30.42
C LYS A 418 24.34 6.34 29.24
N GLU A 419 23.08 5.97 29.05
CA GLU A 419 22.27 6.48 27.95
C GLU A 419 21.87 7.93 28.16
N TRP A 420 21.46 8.30 29.39
CA TRP A 420 21.25 9.69 29.78
C TRP A 420 22.50 10.55 29.54
N ARG A 421 23.68 10.01 29.87
CA ARG A 421 24.95 10.72 29.74
C ARG A 421 25.46 10.84 28.30
N GLU A 422 25.39 9.77 27.51
CA GLU A 422 26.11 9.67 26.23
C GLU A 422 25.21 9.65 24.99
N ARG A 423 23.95 9.20 25.14
CA ARG A 423 23.06 8.95 23.99
C ARG A 423 21.85 9.88 23.92
N PHE A 424 21.50 10.53 25.03
CA PHE A 424 20.41 11.48 25.07
C PHE A 424 20.88 12.89 24.71
N ASN A 425 20.09 13.60 23.91
CA ASN A 425 20.41 14.96 23.49
C ASN A 425 20.39 15.90 24.71
N TYR A 426 21.44 16.69 24.86
CA TYR A 426 21.62 17.56 26.02
C TYR A 426 20.51 18.62 26.11
N ASP A 427 20.27 19.34 25.01
CA ASP A 427 19.29 20.42 24.95
C ASP A 427 17.87 19.90 25.16
N ALA A 428 17.56 18.71 24.61
CA ALA A 428 16.26 18.06 24.82
C ALA A 428 16.04 17.70 26.31
N GLY A 429 17.07 17.21 27.00
CA GLY A 429 17.00 16.93 28.43
C GLY A 429 16.89 18.17 29.30
N SER A 430 17.68 19.21 29.00
CA SER A 430 17.58 20.51 29.67
C SER A 430 16.18 21.09 29.48
N TYR A 431 15.66 21.11 28.26
CA TYR A 431 14.31 21.59 27.95
C TYR A 431 13.23 20.82 28.72
N PHE A 432 13.24 19.49 28.65
CA PHE A 432 12.26 18.66 29.35
C PHE A 432 12.29 18.92 30.86
N SER A 433 13.48 18.88 31.47
CA SER A 433 13.64 19.08 32.91
C SER A 433 13.23 20.48 33.36
N ALA A 434 13.45 21.52 32.54
CA ALA A 434 13.04 22.89 32.84
C ALA A 434 11.54 23.09 32.69
N MET A 435 10.95 22.61 31.59
CA MET A 435 9.52 22.77 31.30
C MET A 435 8.62 22.01 32.27
N TYR A 436 9.03 20.80 32.68
CA TYR A 436 8.21 19.91 33.49
C TYR A 436 8.71 19.77 34.93
N ARG A 437 9.64 20.65 35.39
CA ARG A 437 10.26 20.58 36.72
C ARG A 437 9.25 20.43 37.85
N GLY A 438 8.21 21.28 37.84
CA GLY A 438 7.19 21.36 38.89
C GLY A 438 6.17 20.21 38.90
N LEU A 439 6.22 19.30 37.92
CA LEU A 439 5.23 18.23 37.79
C LEU A 439 5.32 17.21 38.92
N LYS A 440 6.54 16.93 39.38
CA LYS A 440 6.80 15.99 40.48
C LYS A 440 6.17 16.51 41.77
N GLU A 441 6.35 17.79 42.08
CA GLU A 441 5.78 18.45 43.25
C GLU A 441 4.26 18.59 43.13
N LEU A 442 3.75 18.93 41.95
CA LEU A 442 2.31 19.08 41.70
C LEU A 442 1.54 17.78 41.93
N MET A 443 2.11 16.64 41.51
CA MET A 443 1.46 15.33 41.66
C MET A 443 1.61 14.74 43.06
N GLY A 444 2.62 15.17 43.82
CA GLY A 444 2.85 14.77 45.21
C GLY A 444 2.81 13.25 45.40
N SER A 445 2.14 12.79 46.46
CA SER A 445 2.01 11.36 46.79
C SER A 445 1.13 10.55 45.84
N LYS A 446 0.48 11.19 44.86
CA LYS A 446 -0.41 10.51 43.89
C LYS A 446 0.34 9.96 42.68
N ALA A 447 1.61 10.32 42.50
CA ALA A 447 2.45 9.76 41.45
C ALA A 447 3.83 9.34 41.99
N ASP A 448 4.28 8.17 41.56
CA ASP A 448 5.61 7.64 41.82
C ASP A 448 6.44 7.75 40.54
N TRP A 449 7.53 8.51 40.58
CA TRP A 449 8.42 8.74 39.45
C TRP A 449 9.71 7.96 39.65
N LYS A 450 9.88 6.89 38.88
CA LYS A 450 11.03 5.99 38.98
C LYS A 450 11.90 6.08 37.74
N VAL A 451 13.13 6.56 37.92
CA VAL A 451 14.17 6.42 36.89
C VAL A 451 15.02 5.20 37.26
N GLU A 452 14.97 4.16 36.44
CA GLU A 452 15.70 2.93 36.71
C GLU A 452 17.16 3.01 36.21
N ARG A 453 17.98 2.05 36.65
CA ARG A 453 19.33 1.83 36.10
C ARG A 453 20.29 3.03 36.32
N LEU A 454 20.12 3.78 37.41
CA LEU A 454 21.03 4.85 37.87
C LEU A 454 22.24 4.35 38.69
N GLY A 455 22.11 3.18 39.33
CA GLY A 455 23.15 2.61 40.21
C GLY A 455 23.26 3.34 41.56
N ASN A 456 24.21 2.93 42.41
CA ASN A 456 24.32 3.39 43.81
C ASN A 456 25.03 4.75 43.99
N ALA A 457 25.07 5.59 42.95
CA ALA A 457 25.66 6.91 43.05
C ALA A 457 24.59 7.93 43.46
N ASN A 458 24.88 8.79 44.43
CA ASN A 458 24.02 9.91 44.80
C ASN A 458 24.03 10.96 43.67
N LEU A 459 23.20 10.72 42.66
CA LEU A 459 23.10 11.52 41.43
C LEU A 459 21.78 12.31 41.44
N PRO A 460 21.78 13.54 40.90
CA PRO A 460 20.55 14.27 40.63
C PRO A 460 19.62 13.49 39.70
N ASP A 461 18.32 13.75 39.80
CA ASP A 461 17.27 13.10 39.00
C ASP A 461 17.41 13.52 37.52
N PRO A 462 17.80 12.63 36.59
CA PRO A 462 18.01 13.02 35.20
C PRO A 462 16.71 13.41 34.48
N LEU A 463 15.53 13.08 35.04
CA LEU A 463 14.25 13.39 34.41
C LEU A 463 13.80 14.83 34.72
N PHE A 464 13.99 15.27 35.97
CA PHE A 464 13.53 16.60 36.44
C PHE A 464 14.67 17.58 36.78
N ASP A 465 15.92 17.12 36.80
CA ASP A 465 17.12 17.93 37.06
C ASP A 465 18.31 17.46 36.19
N TYR A 466 18.09 17.46 34.86
CA TYR A 466 19.03 16.90 33.90
C TYR A 466 20.38 17.63 33.85
N GLU A 467 20.37 18.95 34.00
CA GLU A 467 21.59 19.77 33.97
C GLU A 467 22.50 19.46 35.16
N ALA A 468 21.94 19.36 36.37
CA ALA A 468 22.70 18.96 37.55
C ALA A 468 23.19 17.51 37.44
N PHE A 469 22.37 16.60 36.91
CA PHE A 469 22.77 15.22 36.64
C PHE A 469 23.99 15.18 35.71
N PHE A 470 23.93 15.90 34.59
CA PHE A 470 24.99 15.91 33.59
C PHE A 470 26.27 16.55 34.13
N ALA A 471 26.15 17.65 34.89
CA ALA A 471 27.27 18.28 35.58
C ALA A 471 27.93 17.31 36.56
N LYS A 472 27.13 16.56 37.34
CA LYS A 472 27.66 15.58 38.30
C LYS A 472 28.35 14.41 37.63
N GLU A 473 27.82 13.90 36.52
CA GLU A 473 28.49 12.88 35.71
C GLU A 473 29.84 13.38 35.18
N LYS A 474 29.92 14.64 34.75
CA LYS A 474 31.14 15.28 34.27
C LYS A 474 32.20 15.40 35.36
N GLU A 475 31.81 15.76 36.58
CA GLU A 475 32.70 15.77 37.75
C GLU A 475 33.26 14.37 38.06
N LEU A 476 32.38 13.36 38.11
CA LEU A 476 32.74 11.99 38.49
C LEU A 476 33.67 11.27 37.50
N ARG A 477 33.80 11.78 36.27
CA ARG A 477 34.58 11.13 35.20
C ARG A 477 35.66 12.04 34.59
N ASN A 478 36.17 13.00 35.36
CA ASN A 478 37.09 14.03 34.89
C ASN A 478 38.55 13.56 34.64
N ASP A 479 38.74 12.31 34.21
CA ASP A 479 40.02 11.77 33.75
C ASP A 479 40.22 12.04 32.25
N LYS A 480 41.44 12.38 31.84
CA LYS A 480 41.79 12.75 30.45
C LYS A 480 41.39 11.70 29.39
N LYS A 481 41.15 10.44 29.78
CA LYS A 481 40.73 9.35 28.88
C LYS A 481 39.20 9.23 28.68
N ASN A 482 38.35 9.81 29.54
CA ASN A 482 36.89 9.61 29.54
C ASN A 482 36.09 10.94 29.61
N LYS A 483 36.53 11.97 28.89
CA LYS A 483 35.86 13.29 28.88
C LYS A 483 34.45 13.20 28.28
N ILE A 484 33.43 13.34 29.13
CA ILE A 484 32.02 13.40 28.71
C ILE A 484 31.76 14.71 27.95
N ARG A 485 31.03 14.62 26.85
CA ARG A 485 30.61 15.77 26.03
C ARG A 485 29.08 15.78 25.86
N PRO A 486 28.45 16.96 25.79
CA PRO A 486 27.03 17.07 25.44
C PRO A 486 26.78 16.40 24.09
N ASN A 487 25.73 15.60 24.01
CA ASN A 487 25.27 15.01 22.75
C ASN A 487 24.28 15.96 22.07
N ALA A 488 24.50 16.27 20.80
CA ALA A 488 23.67 17.15 19.98
C ALA A 488 22.91 16.40 18.86
N SER A 489 22.86 15.07 18.90
CA SER A 489 22.16 14.26 17.89
C SER A 489 20.67 14.60 17.84
N LEU A 490 20.14 14.79 16.63
CA LEU A 490 18.72 14.99 16.35
C LEU A 490 18.01 13.70 15.92
N SER A 491 18.68 12.55 16.07
CA SER A 491 18.04 11.26 15.77
C SER A 491 16.86 11.03 16.71
N ARG A 492 15.82 10.35 16.24
CA ARG A 492 14.64 10.01 17.05
C ARG A 492 15.03 9.32 18.37
N GLY A 493 16.03 8.44 18.33
CA GLY A 493 16.55 7.75 19.52
C GLY A 493 17.20 8.68 20.55
N ALA A 494 17.85 9.76 20.10
CA ALA A 494 18.50 10.75 20.96
C ALA A 494 17.53 11.78 21.54
N LEU A 495 16.37 11.99 20.93
CA LEU A 495 15.35 12.96 21.37
C LEU A 495 14.23 12.34 22.22
N GLN A 496 14.05 11.01 22.16
CA GLN A 496 12.94 10.36 22.86
C GLN A 496 13.23 10.04 24.33
N ILE A 497 12.22 10.25 25.17
CA ILE A 497 12.09 9.63 26.50
C ILE A 497 10.95 8.63 26.40
N LYS A 498 11.19 7.39 26.84
CA LYS A 498 10.16 6.36 26.94
C LYS A 498 9.83 6.14 28.41
N ALA A 499 8.56 6.26 28.75
CA ALA A 499 8.04 5.97 30.08
C ALA A 499 6.97 4.89 29.97
N MET A 500 7.01 3.94 30.91
CA MET A 500 5.92 2.99 31.13
C MET A 500 5.09 3.49 32.30
N SER A 501 3.77 3.44 32.15
CA SER A 501 2.82 3.94 33.16
C SER A 501 1.84 2.87 33.56
N HIS A 502 1.74 2.57 34.84
CA HIS A 502 0.71 1.69 35.40
C HIS A 502 0.14 2.28 36.70
N ARG A 503 -1.04 1.80 37.10
CA ARG A 503 -1.60 2.11 38.43
C ARG A 503 -1.07 1.10 39.43
N GLN A 504 -0.77 1.55 40.64
CA GLN A 504 -0.46 0.67 41.76
C GLN A 504 -1.40 0.94 42.94
N LEU A 505 -1.86 -0.10 43.62
CA LEU A 505 -2.57 -0.01 44.89
C LEU A 505 -1.58 0.41 45.99
N LYS A 506 -1.96 1.40 46.80
CA LYS A 506 -1.14 1.85 47.94
C LYS A 506 -1.37 0.87 49.09
N VAL A 507 -0.40 -0.01 49.35
CA VAL A 507 -0.42 -0.89 50.52
C VAL A 507 -0.06 -0.05 51.75
N GLY A 508 -1.01 0.11 52.68
CA GLY A 508 -0.78 0.84 53.92
C GLY A 508 0.25 0.13 54.79
N THR A 509 1.35 0.81 55.13
CA THR A 509 2.25 0.35 56.19
C THR A 509 1.49 0.39 57.52
N ALA A 510 1.07 -0.77 58.02
CA ALA A 510 0.64 -0.90 59.40
C ALA A 510 1.84 -0.54 60.31
N GLY A 511 1.68 0.49 61.13
CA GLY A 511 2.71 0.94 62.06
C GLY A 511 3.06 -0.16 63.06
N ALA A 512 4.35 -0.41 63.22
CA ALA A 512 4.88 -0.97 64.46
C ALA A 512 4.79 0.13 65.53
N ALA A 513 3.96 -0.11 66.54
CA ALA A 513 4.04 0.53 67.84
C ALA A 513 4.90 -0.35 68.76
#